data_AF-A0A8J5RWI2-F1
#
_entry.id   AF-A0A8J5RWI2-F1
#
_cell.length_a   1.000
_cell.length_b   1.000
_cell.length_c   1.000
_cell.angle_alpha   90.00
_cell.angle_beta   90.00
_cell.angle_gamma   90.00
#
_symmetry.space_group_name_H-M   'P 1'
#
loop_
_entity.id
_entity.type
_entity.pdbx_description
1 polymer ?
#
loop_
_entity_poly.entity_id
_entity_poly.type
_entity_poly.pdbx_seq_one_letter_code
_entity_poly.pdbx_strand_id
1 'polypeptide(L)'
;MEFALLAPGAHRVVLPLPQEAHRLADRRGTPSGVGHSTHTASTAAGEVVQNADYYGLARGAAKGGAPASRVAMYKACSLGGCASSTVLKAIDDAVADGVDVVSISIGMSSAFQSDFITDPIVLGAFHAHQKGVLVVYSGGNDGPNPYTVVNSAPWILTVSASSIDRTFQSSIVLGNGTVVKVSHRPLPTAPSPCLNVRHRNINATRHANLASHQW
;
A
#
# COMPACT_ATOMS: atom_id res chain seq x y z
N MET A 1 4.79 -4.55 -7.93
CA MET A 1 3.86 -4.46 -6.78
C MET A 1 4.69 -4.68 -5.54
N GLU A 2 5.25 -3.62 -4.94
CA GLU A 2 6.19 -3.75 -3.81
C GLU A 2 5.88 -2.74 -2.70
N PHE A 3 6.58 -2.94 -1.58
CA PHE A 3 6.29 -2.58 -0.20
C PHE A 3 6.86 -1.20 0.12
N ALA A 4 6.24 -0.48 1.05
CA ALA A 4 6.83 0.70 1.67
C ALA A 4 6.67 0.60 3.18
N LEU A 5 7.77 0.66 3.91
CA LEU A 5 7.77 0.51 5.37
C LEU A 5 8.18 1.78 6.06
N LEU A 6 7.46 2.15 7.12
CA LEU A 6 7.68 3.38 7.88
C LEU A 6 8.46 3.04 9.16
N ALA A 7 9.58 3.72 9.39
CA ALA A 7 10.29 3.71 10.67
C ALA A 7 10.45 5.14 11.22
N PRO A 8 10.09 5.44 12.49
CA PRO A 8 10.47 6.66 13.19
C PRO A 8 11.78 6.47 13.97
N GLY A 9 12.57 7.54 14.05
CA GLY A 9 13.74 7.59 14.93
C GLY A 9 15.08 7.32 14.23
N ALA A 10 16.13 7.95 14.76
CA ALA A 10 17.40 8.17 14.08
C ALA A 10 18.35 6.95 14.01
N HIS A 11 17.90 5.74 13.69
CA HIS A 11 18.75 4.56 13.44
C HIS A 11 17.95 3.61 12.55
N ARG A 12 18.35 3.01 11.44
CA ARG A 12 19.57 2.86 10.63
C ARG A 12 19.05 2.49 9.22
N VAL A 13 19.87 2.67 8.20
CA VAL A 13 19.61 2.20 6.83
C VAL A 13 19.79 0.68 6.80
N VAL A 14 18.85 -0.05 6.20
CA VAL A 14 19.12 -1.40 5.68
C VAL A 14 18.70 -1.46 4.21
N LEU A 15 19.71 -1.29 3.36
CA LEU A 15 19.73 -1.82 2.01
C LEU A 15 20.44 -3.18 2.12
N PRO A 16 19.81 -4.32 1.83
CA PRO A 16 20.56 -5.54 1.59
C PRO A 16 21.04 -5.48 0.13
N LEU A 17 22.21 -4.89 -0.09
CA LEU A 17 23.05 -5.36 -1.18
C LEU A 17 24.11 -6.26 -0.53
N PRO A 18 24.10 -7.58 -0.80
CA PRO A 18 25.16 -8.47 -0.35
C PRO A 18 26.51 -7.90 -0.77
N GLN A 19 27.48 -8.06 0.11
CA GLN A 19 28.85 -7.60 -0.04
C GLN A 19 29.43 -7.99 -1.42
N GLU A 20 29.61 -7.02 -2.31
CA GLU A 20 30.87 -6.79 -2.99
C GLU A 20 30.77 -5.50 -3.82
N ALA A 21 31.45 -4.46 -3.35
CA ALA A 21 31.66 -3.25 -4.12
C ALA A 21 32.70 -3.53 -5.20
N HIS A 22 32.26 -3.75 -6.43
CA HIS A 22 33.11 -3.48 -7.60
C HIS A 22 32.29 -2.80 -8.69
N ARG A 23 32.83 -1.66 -9.13
CA ARG A 23 32.38 -0.87 -10.28
C ARG A 23 31.83 -1.76 -11.38
N LEU A 24 30.58 -1.55 -11.73
CA LEU A 24 30.06 -1.55 -13.10
C LEU A 24 28.65 -1.00 -13.01
N ALA A 25 28.31 -0.10 -13.93
CA ALA A 25 26.93 0.23 -14.26
C ALA A 25 26.25 -1.05 -14.76
N ASP A 26 25.87 -1.93 -13.84
CA ASP A 26 25.18 -3.15 -14.20
C ASP A 26 23.72 -2.82 -14.41
N ARG A 27 23.36 -2.73 -15.69
CA ARG A 27 21.99 -2.72 -16.21
C ARG A 27 21.27 -4.05 -15.91
N ARG A 28 21.31 -4.51 -14.66
CA ARG A 28 20.61 -5.69 -14.12
C ARG A 28 19.75 -5.37 -12.90
N GLY A 29 19.70 -4.11 -12.45
CA GLY A 29 18.55 -3.59 -11.72
C GLY A 29 17.45 -3.27 -12.73
N THR A 30 16.74 -4.30 -13.23
CA THR A 30 15.60 -4.07 -14.14
C THR A 30 14.56 -3.19 -13.42
N PRO A 31 14.04 -2.14 -14.08
CA PRO A 31 13.07 -1.22 -13.49
C PRO A 31 11.93 -2.01 -12.85
N SER A 32 11.48 -1.59 -11.68
CA SER A 32 10.23 -2.03 -11.05
C SER A 32 9.18 -2.24 -12.13
N GLY A 33 8.63 -3.46 -12.26
CA GLY A 33 7.53 -3.71 -13.18
C GLY A 33 6.38 -2.76 -12.84
N VAL A 34 6.25 -1.72 -13.66
CA VAL A 34 5.16 -0.75 -13.77
C VAL A 34 4.85 0.04 -12.49
N GLY A 35 5.69 1.02 -12.10
CA GLY A 35 5.38 2.24 -11.29
C GLY A 35 4.66 2.12 -9.94
N HIS A 36 4.14 0.95 -9.59
CA HIS A 36 3.20 0.70 -8.53
C HIS A 36 3.89 0.88 -7.19
N SER A 37 5.06 0.28 -7.04
CA SER A 37 5.88 0.36 -5.83
C SER A 37 6.28 1.80 -5.51
N THR A 38 6.66 2.57 -6.54
CA THR A 38 6.98 3.99 -6.38
C THR A 38 5.73 4.79 -5.98
N HIS A 39 4.59 4.52 -6.62
CA HIS A 39 3.31 5.18 -6.31
C HIS A 39 2.83 4.89 -4.88
N THR A 40 2.88 3.63 -4.43
CA THR A 40 2.49 3.25 -3.07
C THR A 40 3.44 3.83 -2.04
N ALA A 41 4.75 3.75 -2.28
CA ALA A 41 5.76 4.35 -1.40
C ALA A 41 5.62 5.87 -1.28
N SER A 42 5.44 6.58 -2.39
CA SER A 42 5.22 8.03 -2.36
C SER A 42 3.90 8.42 -1.70
N THR A 43 2.86 7.58 -1.80
CA THR A 43 1.58 7.80 -1.11
C THR A 43 1.72 7.62 0.41
N ALA A 44 2.51 6.65 0.85
CA ALA A 44 2.74 6.39 2.28
C ALA A 44 3.66 7.44 2.91
N ALA A 45 4.82 7.67 2.33
CA ALA A 45 5.90 8.48 2.92
C ALA A 45 6.65 9.37 1.91
N GLY A 46 6.01 9.72 0.79
CA GLY A 46 6.61 10.65 -0.16
C GLY A 46 6.88 12.01 0.47
N GLU A 47 8.08 12.53 0.26
CA GLU A 47 8.43 13.90 0.59
C GLU A 47 7.58 14.91 -0.18
N VAL A 48 7.56 16.15 0.30
CA VAL A 48 6.76 17.21 -0.33
C VAL A 48 7.38 17.59 -1.68
N VAL A 49 6.66 17.33 -2.76
CA VAL A 49 7.03 17.73 -4.12
C VAL A 49 6.09 18.83 -4.60
N GLN A 50 6.64 20.03 -4.75
CA GLN A 50 5.90 21.18 -5.28
C GLN A 50 5.69 21.05 -6.79
N ASN A 51 4.58 21.61 -7.28
CA ASN A 51 4.22 21.59 -8.71
C ASN A 51 4.17 20.17 -9.31
N ALA A 52 3.74 19.18 -8.53
CA ALA A 52 3.46 17.85 -9.06
C ALA A 52 2.16 17.87 -9.86
N ASP A 53 2.18 17.26 -11.05
CA ASP A 53 1.02 17.09 -11.90
C ASP A 53 1.16 15.81 -12.75
N TYR A 54 0.06 15.40 -13.38
CA TYR A 54 0.03 14.36 -14.40
C TYR A 54 -0.41 14.97 -15.73
N TYR A 55 0.55 15.39 -16.56
CA TYR A 55 0.29 16.11 -17.81
C TYR A 55 -0.62 17.35 -17.61
N GLY A 56 -0.39 18.10 -16.53
CA GLY A 56 -1.20 19.26 -16.13
C GLY A 56 -2.44 18.92 -15.28
N LEU A 57 -2.80 17.65 -15.12
CA LEU A 57 -3.88 17.23 -14.24
C LEU A 57 -3.45 17.21 -12.77
N ALA A 58 -4.39 17.56 -11.89
CA ALA A 58 -4.21 17.52 -10.43
C ALA A 58 -3.02 18.33 -9.87
N ARG A 59 -2.60 19.38 -10.59
CA ARG A 59 -1.46 20.22 -10.21
C ARG A 59 -1.55 20.69 -8.75
N GLY A 60 -0.49 20.48 -7.99
CA GLY A 60 -0.39 20.91 -6.60
C GLY A 60 0.90 20.45 -5.92
N ALA A 61 0.90 20.45 -4.58
CA ALA A 61 1.96 19.82 -3.80
C ALA A 61 1.58 18.36 -3.52
N ALA A 62 2.35 17.41 -4.04
CA ALA A 62 2.21 16.00 -3.69
C ALA A 62 2.98 15.71 -2.40
N LYS A 63 2.40 14.91 -1.50
CA LYS A 63 3.05 14.43 -0.27
C LYS A 63 2.41 13.12 0.20
N GLY A 64 3.18 12.30 0.89
CA GLY A 64 2.68 11.09 1.54
C GLY A 64 1.92 11.37 2.84
N GLY A 65 1.34 10.33 3.42
CA GLY A 65 0.69 10.38 4.74
C GLY A 65 1.67 10.70 5.88
N ALA A 66 2.91 10.21 5.79
CA ALA A 66 3.98 10.44 6.76
C ALA A 66 5.31 10.82 6.08
N PRO A 67 5.46 12.05 5.56
CA PRO A 67 6.65 12.48 4.80
C PRO A 67 7.97 12.40 5.58
N ALA A 68 7.92 12.57 6.91
CA ALA A 68 9.11 12.52 7.76
C ALA A 68 9.58 11.09 8.12
N SER A 69 8.83 10.07 7.70
CA SER A 69 9.18 8.67 7.97
C SER A 69 10.22 8.18 6.98
N ARG A 70 11.05 7.23 7.42
CA ARG A 70 11.99 6.53 6.53
C ARG A 70 11.26 5.44 5.77
N VAL A 71 11.71 5.16 4.54
CA VAL A 71 11.18 4.09 3.70
C VAL A 71 12.23 2.99 3.53
N ALA A 72 11.89 1.76 3.94
CA ALA A 72 12.61 0.56 3.53
C ALA A 72 11.81 -0.19 2.46
N MET A 73 12.49 -0.65 1.40
CA MET A 73 11.86 -1.25 0.21
C MET A 73 12.29 -2.71 0.08
N TYR A 74 11.32 -3.62 0.02
CA TYR A 74 11.54 -5.05 -0.14
C TYR A 74 10.86 -5.52 -1.42
N LYS A 75 11.65 -6.02 -2.36
CA LYS A 75 11.15 -6.50 -3.66
C LYS A 75 10.66 -7.94 -3.54
N ALA A 76 9.35 -8.14 -3.47
CA ALA A 76 8.77 -9.50 -3.42
C ALA A 76 8.00 -9.92 -4.67
N CYS A 77 7.90 -9.05 -5.68
CA CYS A 77 7.16 -9.32 -6.90
C CYS A 77 8.01 -9.06 -8.14
N SER A 78 7.71 -9.82 -9.19
CA SER A 78 8.29 -9.68 -10.52
C SER A 78 7.17 -9.55 -11.57
N LEU A 79 7.53 -9.48 -12.85
CA LEU A 79 6.55 -9.57 -13.94
C LEU A 79 5.77 -10.89 -13.94
N GLY A 80 6.34 -11.96 -13.37
CA GLY A 80 5.67 -13.25 -13.20
C GLY A 80 4.77 -13.35 -11.97
N GLY A 81 4.54 -12.24 -11.25
CA GLY A 81 3.74 -12.21 -10.03
C GLY A 81 4.57 -12.21 -8.73
N CYS A 82 3.88 -12.48 -7.63
CA CYS A 82 4.40 -12.41 -6.27
C CYS A 82 4.37 -13.81 -5.65
N ALA A 83 5.52 -14.46 -5.53
CA ALA A 83 5.57 -15.77 -4.87
C ALA A 83 5.35 -15.60 -3.37
N SER A 84 4.46 -16.38 -2.78
CA SER A 84 4.12 -16.27 -1.35
C SER A 84 5.33 -16.48 -0.43
N SER A 85 6.30 -17.30 -0.84
CA SER A 85 7.56 -17.49 -0.12
C SER A 85 8.44 -16.22 -0.13
N THR A 86 8.49 -15.50 -1.24
CA THR A 86 9.23 -14.23 -1.33
C THR A 86 8.56 -13.14 -0.51
N VAL A 87 7.23 -13.10 -0.49
CA VAL A 87 6.46 -12.17 0.35
C VAL A 87 6.67 -12.46 1.83
N LEU A 88 6.59 -13.73 2.24
CA LEU A 88 6.88 -14.14 3.61
C LEU A 88 8.32 -13.74 4.02
N LYS A 89 9.31 -14.00 3.17
CA LYS A 89 10.70 -13.61 3.45
C LYS A 89 10.85 -12.10 3.59
N ALA A 90 10.17 -11.31 2.76
CA ALA A 90 10.18 -9.85 2.84
C ALA A 90 9.56 -9.36 4.17
N ILE A 91 8.48 -9.98 4.64
CA ILE A 91 7.89 -9.66 5.95
C ILE A 91 8.86 -10.00 7.08
N ASP A 92 9.48 -11.19 7.03
CA ASP A 92 10.43 -11.63 8.05
C ASP A 92 11.66 -10.71 8.14
N ASP A 93 12.24 -10.35 6.99
CA ASP A 93 13.36 -9.40 6.92
C ASP A 93 12.97 -8.01 7.43
N ALA A 94 11.81 -7.51 7.02
CA ALA A 94 11.30 -6.23 7.47
C ALA A 94 11.15 -6.17 9.00
N VAL A 95 10.60 -7.24 9.57
CA VAL A 95 10.44 -7.36 11.02
C VAL A 95 11.80 -7.50 11.72
N ALA A 96 12.76 -8.22 11.14
CA ALA A 96 14.12 -8.32 11.67
C ALA A 96 14.88 -6.98 11.60
N ASP A 97 14.62 -6.17 10.58
CA ASP A 97 15.20 -4.84 10.39
C ASP A 97 14.57 -3.77 11.32
N GLY A 98 13.53 -4.13 12.07
CA GLY A 98 12.96 -3.29 13.13
C GLY A 98 12.01 -2.19 12.63
N VAL A 99 11.27 -2.47 11.56
CA VAL A 99 10.22 -1.57 11.05
C VAL A 99 9.00 -1.52 11.95
N ASP A 100 8.26 -0.42 11.94
CA ASP A 100 7.06 -0.25 12.77
C ASP A 100 5.78 -0.64 12.02
N VAL A 101 5.76 -0.37 10.71
CA VAL A 101 4.60 -0.63 9.85
C VAL A 101 5.04 -1.24 8.52
N VAL A 102 4.37 -2.32 8.14
CA VAL A 102 4.54 -3.00 6.86
C VAL A 102 3.33 -2.70 5.97
N SER A 103 3.51 -1.95 4.88
CA SER A 103 2.45 -1.68 3.89
C SER A 103 2.55 -2.60 2.69
N ILE A 104 1.50 -3.40 2.45
CA ILE A 104 1.45 -4.42 1.39
C ILE A 104 0.23 -4.23 0.52
N SER A 105 0.44 -3.73 -0.70
CA SER A 105 -0.62 -3.55 -1.69
C SER A 105 -0.57 -4.67 -2.73
N ILE A 106 -0.76 -5.90 -2.25
CA ILE A 106 -0.81 -7.14 -3.01
C ILE A 106 -2.01 -7.94 -2.49
N GLY A 107 -2.67 -8.68 -3.37
CA GLY A 107 -3.71 -9.63 -2.98
C GLY A 107 -3.81 -10.73 -4.02
N MET A 108 -4.29 -11.89 -3.59
CA MET A 108 -4.73 -12.93 -4.51
C MET A 108 -6.15 -12.59 -5.01
N SER A 109 -6.57 -13.17 -6.14
CA SER A 109 -7.97 -13.06 -6.53
C SER A 109 -8.87 -13.70 -5.48
N SER A 110 -10.05 -13.11 -5.25
CA SER A 110 -11.04 -13.57 -4.29
C SER A 110 -11.53 -14.99 -4.58
N ALA A 111 -11.35 -15.50 -5.80
CA ALA A 111 -11.65 -16.88 -6.19
C ALA A 111 -10.69 -17.92 -5.61
N PHE A 112 -9.51 -17.51 -5.14
CA PHE A 112 -8.45 -18.40 -4.67
C PHE A 112 -8.08 -18.12 -3.19
N GLN A 113 -9.04 -17.67 -2.38
CA GLN A 113 -8.79 -17.45 -0.97
C GLN A 113 -8.34 -18.75 -0.30
N SER A 114 -7.27 -18.66 0.47
CA SER A 114 -6.72 -19.75 1.27
C SER A 114 -7.09 -19.54 2.74
N ASP A 115 -7.14 -20.64 3.50
CA ASP A 115 -7.34 -20.57 4.94
C ASP A 115 -6.16 -19.85 5.61
N PHE A 116 -6.43 -19.13 6.70
CA PHE A 116 -5.41 -18.37 7.43
C PHE A 116 -4.22 -19.20 7.91
N ILE A 117 -4.42 -20.50 8.13
CA ILE A 117 -3.39 -21.43 8.60
C ILE A 117 -2.54 -22.01 7.47
N THR A 118 -3.00 -21.93 6.21
CA THR A 118 -2.27 -22.44 5.05
C THR A 118 -1.64 -21.33 4.23
N ASP A 119 -2.09 -20.08 4.38
CA ASP A 119 -1.49 -18.93 3.73
C ASP A 119 -0.20 -18.47 4.46
N PRO A 120 0.99 -18.68 3.86
CA PRO A 120 2.25 -18.28 4.49
C PRO A 120 2.36 -16.76 4.67
N ILE A 121 1.66 -15.97 3.87
CA ILE A 121 1.67 -14.50 3.97
C ILE A 121 0.91 -14.07 5.23
N VAL A 122 -0.26 -14.67 5.45
CA VAL A 122 -1.09 -14.42 6.64
C VAL A 122 -0.37 -14.86 7.91
N LEU A 123 0.34 -15.99 7.89
CA LEU A 123 1.21 -16.44 8.98
C LEU A 123 2.38 -15.47 9.21
N GLY A 124 3.02 -14.97 8.15
CA GLY A 124 4.05 -13.94 8.25
C GLY A 124 3.52 -12.66 8.93
N ALA A 125 2.32 -12.23 8.56
CA ALA A 125 1.67 -11.09 9.19
C ALA A 125 1.32 -11.34 10.66
N PHE A 126 0.98 -12.58 11.03
CA PHE A 126 0.76 -12.95 12.43
C PHE A 126 2.05 -12.83 13.25
N HIS A 127 3.18 -13.31 12.72
CA HIS A 127 4.48 -13.16 13.38
C HIS A 127 4.91 -11.70 13.52
N ALA A 128 4.64 -10.87 12.51
CA ALA A 128 4.86 -9.42 12.58
C ALA A 128 4.03 -8.79 13.71
N HIS A 129 2.74 -9.14 13.79
CA HIS A 129 1.84 -8.68 14.85
C HIS A 129 2.34 -9.07 16.25
N GLN A 130 2.81 -10.30 16.44
CA GLN A 130 3.38 -10.76 17.71
C GLN A 130 4.63 -9.97 18.14
N LYS A 131 5.36 -9.43 17.18
CA LYS A 131 6.54 -8.57 17.40
C LYS A 131 6.20 -7.08 17.47
N GLY A 132 4.92 -6.72 17.49
CA GLY A 132 4.45 -5.35 17.60
C GLY A 132 4.49 -4.55 16.30
N VAL A 133 4.67 -5.21 15.15
CA VAL A 133 4.71 -4.58 13.83
C VAL A 133 3.32 -4.65 13.19
N LEU A 134 2.75 -3.50 12.84
CA LEU A 134 1.44 -3.43 12.17
C LEU A 134 1.59 -3.78 10.69
N VAL A 135 0.77 -4.72 10.20
CA VAL A 135 0.70 -5.05 8.78
C VAL A 135 -0.58 -4.51 8.17
N VAL A 136 -0.44 -3.73 7.10
CA VAL A 136 -1.54 -3.10 6.37
C VAL A 136 -1.65 -3.70 4.97
N TYR A 137 -2.84 -4.19 4.61
CA TYR A 137 -3.13 -4.80 3.32
C TYR A 137 -4.27 -4.12 2.57
N SER A 138 -4.24 -4.17 1.24
CA SER A 138 -5.43 -3.85 0.43
C SER A 138 -6.48 -4.96 0.50
N GLY A 139 -7.76 -4.60 0.53
CA GLY A 139 -8.89 -5.53 0.51
C GLY A 139 -9.17 -6.21 -0.83
N GLY A 140 -8.38 -5.91 -1.88
CA GLY A 140 -8.55 -6.45 -3.23
C GLY A 140 -9.42 -5.58 -4.14
N ASN A 141 -9.44 -5.92 -5.43
CA ASN A 141 -10.13 -5.18 -6.49
C ASN A 141 -11.21 -6.01 -7.20
N ASP A 142 -11.57 -7.18 -6.66
CA ASP A 142 -12.48 -8.15 -7.30
C ASP A 142 -13.98 -7.84 -7.00
N GLY A 143 -14.25 -6.72 -6.34
CA GLY A 143 -15.61 -6.23 -6.10
C GLY A 143 -16.39 -5.94 -7.39
N PRO A 144 -17.70 -5.60 -7.28
CA PRO A 144 -18.41 -5.19 -6.06
C PRO A 144 -19.24 -6.29 -5.38
N ASN A 145 -19.18 -7.54 -5.85
CA ASN A 145 -20.00 -8.62 -5.32
C ASN A 145 -19.64 -8.95 -3.85
N PRO A 146 -20.59 -9.43 -3.03
CA PRO A 146 -20.27 -9.95 -1.70
C PRO A 146 -19.19 -11.04 -1.73
N TYR A 147 -18.46 -11.19 -0.62
CA TYR A 147 -17.39 -12.19 -0.44
C TYR A 147 -16.17 -12.04 -1.36
N THR A 148 -15.92 -10.82 -1.88
CA THR A 148 -14.77 -10.50 -2.73
C THR A 148 -13.59 -9.86 -2.00
N VAL A 149 -13.74 -9.58 -0.70
CA VAL A 149 -12.66 -9.02 0.13
C VAL A 149 -11.61 -10.11 0.39
N VAL A 150 -10.34 -9.74 0.23
CA VAL A 150 -9.17 -10.59 0.53
C VAL A 150 -8.29 -9.96 1.61
N ASN A 151 -7.31 -10.72 2.11
CA ASN A 151 -6.40 -10.29 3.20
C ASN A 151 -7.15 -9.90 4.49
N SER A 152 -8.18 -10.68 4.85
CA SER A 152 -9.13 -10.38 5.94
C SER A 152 -8.76 -10.99 7.30
N ALA A 153 -7.50 -11.42 7.48
CA ALA A 153 -7.06 -12.00 8.75
C ALA A 153 -7.18 -10.96 9.89
N PRO A 154 -7.64 -11.33 11.11
CA PRO A 154 -7.95 -10.36 12.16
C PRO A 154 -6.78 -9.50 12.65
N TRP A 155 -5.53 -9.95 12.45
CA TRP A 155 -4.31 -9.23 12.82
C TRP A 155 -3.77 -8.32 11.71
N ILE A 156 -4.46 -8.27 10.56
CA ILE A 156 -4.12 -7.43 9.42
C ILE A 156 -5.08 -6.24 9.38
N LEU A 157 -4.55 -5.03 9.15
CA LEU A 157 -5.36 -3.88 8.81
C LEU A 157 -5.71 -3.92 7.32
N THR A 158 -6.89 -4.45 6.99
CA THR A 158 -7.41 -4.50 5.61
C THR A 158 -8.06 -3.18 5.21
N VAL A 159 -7.61 -2.60 4.09
CA VAL A 159 -8.03 -1.27 3.63
C VAL A 159 -8.81 -1.37 2.31
N SER A 160 -10.01 -0.80 2.29
CA SER A 160 -10.85 -0.63 1.09
C SER A 160 -10.50 0.66 0.34
N ALA A 161 -10.87 0.73 -0.95
CA ALA A 161 -10.77 1.96 -1.73
C ALA A 161 -12.10 2.73 -1.73
N SER A 162 -12.03 4.06 -1.77
CA SER A 162 -13.17 4.95 -2.01
C SER A 162 -12.76 6.12 -2.92
N SER A 163 -13.75 6.84 -3.45
CA SER A 163 -13.51 8.05 -4.24
C SER A 163 -13.32 9.28 -3.34
N ILE A 164 -12.73 10.33 -3.92
CA ILE A 164 -12.59 11.66 -3.30
C ILE A 164 -13.51 12.68 -4.01
N ASP A 165 -13.59 13.89 -3.47
CA ASP A 165 -14.37 14.99 -4.03
C ASP A 165 -13.84 15.52 -5.37
N ARG A 166 -12.54 15.32 -5.65
CA ARG A 166 -11.89 15.69 -6.91
C ARG A 166 -12.44 14.89 -8.09
N THR A 167 -12.73 15.59 -9.19
CA THR A 167 -13.16 15.00 -10.45
C THR A 167 -12.28 15.48 -11.60
N PHE A 168 -12.04 14.60 -12.57
CA PHE A 168 -11.37 14.96 -13.81
C PHE A 168 -12.39 15.05 -14.93
N GLN A 169 -12.41 16.16 -15.66
CA GLN A 169 -13.36 16.38 -16.75
C GLN A 169 -12.65 16.39 -18.10
N SER A 170 -13.19 15.63 -19.04
CA SER A 170 -12.78 15.63 -20.45
C SER A 170 -13.90 16.24 -21.28
N SER A 171 -13.56 17.18 -22.17
CA SER A 171 -14.52 17.79 -23.09
C SER A 171 -14.36 17.18 -24.48
N ILE A 172 -15.47 16.69 -25.05
CA ILE A 172 -15.53 16.13 -26.39
C ILE A 172 -16.31 17.11 -27.26
N VAL A 173 -15.68 17.62 -28.32
CA VAL A 173 -16.34 18.50 -29.30
C VAL A 173 -16.83 17.64 -30.45
N LEU A 174 -18.15 17.62 -30.66
CA LEU A 174 -18.80 16.89 -31.75
C LEU A 174 -18.71 17.67 -33.07
N GLY A 175 -18.88 16.99 -34.21
CA GLY A 175 -18.79 17.62 -35.54
C GLY A 175 -19.83 18.72 -35.80
N ASN A 176 -20.90 18.78 -35.01
CA ASN A 176 -21.91 19.85 -35.04
C ASN A 176 -21.59 21.03 -34.09
N GLY A 177 -20.39 21.06 -33.49
CA GLY A 177 -19.96 22.09 -32.53
C GLY A 177 -20.48 21.90 -31.10
N THR A 178 -21.29 20.86 -30.83
CA THR A 178 -21.76 20.57 -29.47
C THR A 178 -20.62 20.04 -28.60
N VAL A 179 -20.49 20.57 -27.38
CA VAL A 179 -19.48 20.12 -26.41
C VAL A 179 -20.12 19.20 -25.37
N VAL A 180 -19.66 17.96 -25.29
CA VAL A 180 -20.04 16.98 -24.27
C VAL A 180 -18.96 16.93 -23.19
N LYS A 181 -19.31 17.23 -21.95
CA LYS A 181 -18.39 17.10 -20.80
C LYS A 181 -18.57 15.74 -20.15
N VAL A 182 -17.51 14.94 -20.15
CA VAL A 182 -17.44 13.65 -19.46
C VAL A 182 -16.67 13.86 -18.16
N SER A 183 -17.35 13.71 -17.03
CA SER A 183 -16.68 13.73 -15.72
C SER A 183 -16.32 12.30 -15.32
N HIS A 184 -15.04 12.01 -15.20
CA HIS A 184 -14.59 10.82 -14.51
C HIS A 184 -14.60 11.09 -13.01
N ARG A 185 -15.64 10.55 -12.36
CA ARG A 185 -15.67 10.34 -10.92
C ARG A 185 -15.23 8.89 -10.70
N PRO A 186 -14.20 8.61 -9.88
CA PRO A 186 -13.97 7.24 -9.44
C PRO A 186 -15.26 6.73 -8.79
N LEU A 187 -15.71 5.53 -9.16
CA LEU A 187 -16.99 4.99 -8.72
C LEU A 187 -17.10 5.07 -7.18
N PRO A 188 -18.28 5.40 -6.61
CA PRO A 188 -18.51 5.16 -5.19
C PRO A 188 -18.55 3.65 -4.97
N THR A 189 -17.42 3.07 -4.59
CA THR A 189 -17.43 1.80 -3.87
C THR A 189 -18.03 2.08 -2.49
N ALA A 190 -18.88 1.15 -2.02
CA ALA A 190 -19.73 1.30 -0.84
C ALA A 190 -18.99 1.93 0.36
N PRO A 191 -19.67 2.66 1.25
CA PRO A 191 -19.07 3.24 2.45
C PRO A 191 -18.62 2.10 3.38
N SER A 192 -17.39 1.63 3.17
CA SER A 192 -16.65 0.94 4.22
C SER A 192 -16.23 2.02 5.21
N PRO A 193 -16.38 1.84 6.53
CA PRO A 193 -15.95 2.82 7.49
C PRO A 193 -14.44 3.03 7.32
N CYS A 194 -14.04 4.10 6.64
CA CYS A 194 -12.64 4.49 6.56
C CYS A 194 -12.18 4.77 7.98
N LEU A 195 -11.31 3.92 8.52
CA LEU A 195 -10.62 4.21 9.76
C LEU A 195 -9.76 5.45 9.52
N ASN A 196 -10.22 6.59 10.03
CA ASN A 196 -9.50 7.84 9.97
C ASN A 196 -8.40 7.78 11.04
N VAL A 197 -7.24 7.22 10.68
CA VAL A 197 -6.08 7.16 11.59
C VAL A 197 -5.52 8.58 11.73
N ARG A 198 -6.12 9.36 12.63
CA ARG A 198 -5.50 10.59 13.13
C ARG A 198 -4.40 10.18 14.09
N HIS A 199 -3.18 10.60 13.79
CA HIS A 199 -2.01 10.51 14.66
C HIS A 199 -2.37 11.04 16.06
N ARG A 200 -2.63 10.14 17.02
CA ARG A 200 -2.54 10.47 18.44
C ARG A 200 -1.25 9.84 18.95
N ASN A 201 -0.47 10.66 19.64
CA ASN A 201 0.77 10.32 20.31
C ASN A 201 0.74 8.91 20.91
N ILE A 202 1.74 8.09 20.56
CA ILE A 202 1.91 6.68 20.95
C ILE A 202 2.20 6.49 22.46
N ASN A 203 2.18 7.55 23.27
CA ASN A 203 2.44 7.49 24.71
C ASN A 203 1.20 7.30 25.61
N ALA A 204 0.07 6.86 25.09
CA ALA A 204 -1.11 6.57 25.91
C ALA A 204 -1.49 5.08 25.83
N THR A 205 -0.91 4.30 26.75
CA THR A 205 -1.48 3.03 27.19
C THR A 205 -2.92 3.28 27.65
N ARG A 206 -3.92 2.82 26.90
CA ARG A 206 -5.26 2.45 27.42
C ARG A 206 -6.05 1.73 26.33
N HIS A 207 -6.49 0.53 26.70
CA HIS A 207 -7.43 -0.35 26.01
C HIS A 207 -8.45 0.40 25.13
N ALA A 208 -8.45 0.10 23.83
CA ALA A 208 -9.60 0.37 22.98
C ALA A 208 -10.58 -0.80 23.12
N ASN A 209 -11.69 -0.56 23.81
CA ASN A 209 -12.80 -1.50 23.91
C ASN A 209 -13.42 -1.75 22.53
N LEU A 210 -13.52 -3.03 22.18
CA LEU A 210 -14.34 -3.54 21.08
C LEU A 210 -15.81 -3.29 21.41
N ALA A 211 -16.45 -2.35 20.71
CA ALA A 211 -17.90 -2.30 20.63
C ALA A 211 -18.32 -2.97 19.33
N SER A 212 -18.68 -4.24 19.44
CA SER A 212 -19.40 -5.00 18.43
C SER A 212 -20.77 -4.38 18.19
N HIS A 213 -21.11 -4.05 16.95
CA HIS A 213 -22.50 -4.05 16.52
C HIS A 213 -22.62 -4.68 15.14
N GLN A 214 -23.44 -5.74 15.11
CA GLN A 214 -24.04 -6.45 13.98
C GLN A 214 -24.45 -5.43 12.89
N TRP A 215 -24.20 -5.66 11.60
CA TRP A 215 -24.76 -6.68 10.70
C TRP A 215 -23.86 -6.91 9.49
#